data_AF-A0A7X7J023-F1
#
_entry.id   AF-A0A7X7J023-F1
#
_cell.length_a   1.000
_cell.length_b   1.000
_cell.length_c   1.000
_cell.angle_alpha   90.00
_cell.angle_beta   90.00
_cell.angle_gamma   90.00
#
_symmetry.space_group_name_H-M   'P 1'
#
loop_
_entity.id
_entity.type
_entity.pdbx_description
1 polymer ?
#
loop_
_entity_poly.entity_id
_entity_poly.type
_entity_poly.pdbx_seq_one_letter_code
_entity_poly.pdbx_strand_id
1 'polypeptide(L)'
;MSEPWFDVNTFGTMYGIIGGGVGGTLCGVLGAIGGVLAPRGKGRRFVLGSMALFAVAGAVQLIIGLIALASGQPYGIWYPMVLCGVILVAVMGPLIPVIRSRYAQLDQRRIDAEAIRRS
;
A
#
# COMPACT_ATOMS: atom_id res chain seq x y z
N MET A 1 -0.80 -11.32 -31.92
CA MET A 1 -1.51 -10.97 -30.67
C MET A 1 -1.63 -12.27 -29.90
N SER A 2 -1.08 -12.36 -28.69
CA SER A 2 -1.20 -13.56 -27.87
C SER A 2 -2.66 -13.73 -27.43
N GLU A 3 -3.12 -14.98 -27.26
CA GLU A 3 -4.46 -15.20 -26.74
C GLU A 3 -4.60 -14.52 -25.35
N PRO A 4 -5.71 -13.83 -25.08
CA PRO A 4 -5.96 -13.24 -23.78
C PRO A 4 -5.92 -14.31 -22.70
N TRP A 5 -5.20 -14.06 -21.61
CA TRP A 5 -5.17 -14.99 -20.47
C TRP A 5 -6.54 -15.15 -19.81
N PHE A 6 -7.36 -14.10 -19.88
CA PHE A 6 -8.69 -14.03 -19.30
C PHE A 6 -9.65 -13.32 -20.24
N ASP A 7 -10.96 -13.51 -20.01
CA ASP A 7 -11.96 -12.64 -20.62
C ASP A 7 -11.74 -11.19 -20.17
N VAL A 8 -11.56 -10.31 -21.15
CA VAL A 8 -11.08 -8.93 -20.93
C VAL A 8 -12.09 -8.11 -20.12
N ASN A 9 -13.38 -8.26 -20.41
CA ASN A 9 -14.43 -7.51 -19.73
C ASN A 9 -14.61 -7.99 -18.29
N THR A 10 -14.71 -9.31 -18.10
CA THR A 10 -14.87 -9.91 -16.78
C THR A 10 -13.69 -9.59 -15.88
N PHE A 11 -12.46 -9.73 -16.41
CA PHE A 11 -11.24 -9.42 -15.68
C PHE A 11 -11.18 -7.94 -15.29
N GLY A 12 -11.41 -7.03 -16.24
CA GLY A 12 -11.40 -5.59 -16.00
C GLY A 12 -12.40 -5.17 -14.92
N THR A 13 -13.64 -5.68 -14.97
CA THR A 13 -14.68 -5.39 -13.97
C THR A 13 -14.32 -5.94 -12.60
N MET A 14 -13.89 -7.20 -12.52
CA MET A 14 -13.50 -7.82 -11.25
C MET A 14 -12.33 -7.07 -10.60
N TYR A 15 -11.36 -6.64 -11.42
CA TYR A 15 -10.22 -5.86 -10.93
C TYR A 15 -10.59 -4.46 -10.48
N GLY A 16 -11.51 -3.80 -11.17
CA GLY A 16 -12.05 -2.51 -10.76
C GLY A 16 -12.72 -2.59 -9.38
N ILE A 17 -13.51 -3.64 -9.13
CA ILE A 17 -14.20 -3.85 -7.86
C ILE A 17 -13.19 -4.19 -6.74
N ILE A 18 -12.35 -5.20 -6.96
CA ILE A 18 -11.45 -5.71 -5.91
C ILE A 18 -10.25 -4.78 -5.70
N GLY A 19 -9.52 -4.46 -6.77
CA GLY A 19 -8.33 -3.61 -6.68
C GLY A 19 -8.68 -2.16 -6.40
N GLY A 20 -9.56 -1.58 -7.22
CA GLY A 20 -9.96 -0.17 -7.11
C GLY A 20 -10.87 0.09 -5.90
N GLY A 21 -11.98 -0.63 -5.80
CA GLY A 21 -12.98 -0.42 -4.75
C GLY A 21 -12.49 -0.89 -3.38
N VAL A 22 -12.34 -2.20 -3.20
CA VAL A 22 -12.00 -2.78 -1.89
C VAL A 22 -10.57 -2.41 -1.48
N GLY A 23 -9.59 -2.64 -2.36
CA GLY A 23 -8.19 -2.35 -2.11
C GLY A 23 -7.94 -0.87 -1.83
N GLY A 24 -8.48 0.01 -2.66
CA GLY A 24 -8.39 1.46 -2.47
C GLY A 24 -9.02 1.94 -1.15
N THR A 25 -10.21 1.44 -0.81
CA THR A 25 -10.89 1.81 0.44
C THR A 25 -10.10 1.35 1.66
N LEU A 26 -9.61 0.10 1.68
CA LEU A 26 -8.79 -0.41 2.78
C LEU A 26 -7.50 0.39 2.94
N CYS A 27 -6.85 0.77 1.84
CA CYS A 27 -5.66 1.61 1.86
C CYS A 27 -5.95 3.00 2.45
N GLY A 28 -7.06 3.63 2.05
CA GLY A 28 -7.50 4.93 2.58
C GLY A 28 -7.78 4.88 4.08
N VAL A 29 -8.52 3.85 4.52
CA VAL A 29 -8.81 3.62 5.95
C VAL A 29 -7.53 3.37 6.74
N LEU A 30 -6.61 2.55 6.22
CA LEU A 30 -5.34 2.28 6.86
C LEU A 30 -4.48 3.54 6.98
N GLY A 31 -4.47 4.39 5.96
CA GLY A 31 -3.82 5.70 5.98
C GLY A 31 -4.39 6.61 7.07
N ALA A 32 -5.72 6.69 7.20
CA ALA A 32 -6.38 7.45 8.25
C ALA A 32 -6.07 6.91 9.65
N ILE A 33 -6.13 5.59 9.85
CA ILE A 33 -5.75 4.93 11.10
C ILE A 33 -4.29 5.23 11.44
N GLY A 34 -3.39 5.15 10.45
CA GLY A 34 -1.98 5.50 10.61
C GLY A 34 -1.78 6.94 11.04
N GLY A 35 -2.49 7.90 10.41
CA GLY A 35 -2.44 9.32 10.78
C GLY A 35 -2.93 9.61 12.20
N VAL A 36 -3.91 8.85 12.70
CA VAL A 36 -4.47 9.04 14.06
C VAL A 36 -3.69 8.28 15.14
N LEU A 37 -3.25 7.06 14.86
CA LEU A 37 -2.56 6.20 15.83
C LEU A 37 -1.06 6.49 15.92
N ALA A 38 -0.41 6.90 14.82
CA ALA A 38 1.02 7.17 14.83
C ALA A 38 1.42 8.28 15.82
N PRO A 39 0.71 9.42 15.92
CA PRO A 39 0.98 10.45 16.94
C PRO A 39 0.68 10.00 18.39
N ARG A 40 -0.06 8.90 18.56
CA ARG A 40 -0.41 8.34 19.88
C ARG A 40 0.51 7.19 20.30
N GLY A 41 1.46 6.79 19.44
CA GLY A 41 2.39 5.70 19.72
C GLY A 41 1.74 4.31 19.80
N LYS A 42 0.50 4.15 19.30
CA LYS A 42 -0.26 2.90 19.40
C LYS A 42 -0.28 2.14 18.09
N GLY A 43 -0.30 0.80 18.14
CA GLY A 43 -0.56 -0.02 16.95
C GLY A 43 0.55 -0.04 15.89
N ARG A 44 1.79 0.33 16.24
CA ARG A 44 2.94 0.42 15.32
C ARG A 44 3.11 -0.80 14.42
N ARG A 45 3.06 -2.01 14.99
CA ARG A 45 3.24 -3.27 14.25
C ARG A 45 2.08 -3.53 13.29
N PHE A 46 0.85 -3.20 13.68
CA PHE A 46 -0.33 -3.34 12.82
C PHE A 46 -0.28 -2.35 11.65
N VAL A 47 -0.09 -1.05 11.92
CA VAL A 47 -0.09 -0.02 10.87
C VAL A 47 1.04 -0.27 9.88
N LEU A 48 2.28 -0.43 10.36
CA LEU A 48 3.44 -0.63 9.49
C LEU A 48 3.41 -1.99 8.78
N GLY A 49 2.93 -3.03 9.47
CA GLY A 49 2.79 -4.37 8.89
C GLY A 49 1.79 -4.39 7.75
N SER A 50 0.60 -3.81 7.96
CA SER A 50 -0.43 -3.70 6.93
C SER A 50 0.04 -2.84 5.74
N MET A 51 0.73 -1.72 5.99
CA MET A 51 1.29 -0.89 4.92
C MET A 51 2.35 -1.64 4.09
N ALA A 52 3.24 -2.37 4.75
CA ALA A 52 4.24 -3.19 4.08
C ALA A 52 3.59 -4.30 3.25
N LEU A 53 2.55 -4.96 3.78
CA LEU A 53 1.78 -5.97 3.06
C LEU A 53 1.16 -5.39 1.78
N PHE A 54 0.50 -4.24 1.86
CA PHE A 54 -0.07 -3.57 0.69
C PHE A 54 1.00 -3.12 -0.31
N ALA A 55 2.14 -2.62 0.17
CA ALA A 55 3.26 -2.25 -0.71
C ALA A 55 3.83 -3.46 -1.46
N VAL A 56 4.03 -4.60 -0.78
CA VAL A 56 4.52 -5.84 -1.40
C VAL A 56 3.50 -6.39 -2.38
N ALA A 57 2.21 -6.42 -2.01
CA ALA A 57 1.14 -6.85 -2.89
C ALA A 57 1.09 -6.00 -4.17
N GLY A 58 1.19 -4.67 -4.03
CA GLY A 58 1.26 -3.74 -5.16
C GLY A 58 2.51 -3.96 -6.04
N ALA A 59 3.66 -4.25 -5.44
CA ALA A 59 4.88 -4.53 -6.19
C ALA A 59 4.77 -5.83 -7.01
N VAL A 60 4.24 -6.90 -6.41
CA VAL A 60 3.98 -8.17 -7.12
C VAL A 60 3.02 -7.94 -8.28
N GLN A 61 1.93 -7.22 -8.03
CA GLN A 61 0.92 -6.88 -9.00
C GLN A 61 1.47 -6.06 -10.18
N LEU A 62 2.34 -5.09 -9.87
CA LEU A 62 3.03 -4.28 -10.86
C LEU A 62 3.95 -5.13 -11.74
N ILE A 63 4.72 -6.05 -11.15
CA ILE A 63 5.58 -6.97 -11.90
C ILE A 63 4.73 -7.84 -12.84
N ILE A 64 3.63 -8.42 -12.36
CA ILE A 64 2.73 -9.23 -13.19
C ILE A 64 2.13 -8.40 -14.33
N GLY A 65 1.70 -7.17 -14.05
CA GLY A 65 1.18 -6.25 -15.07
C GLY A 65 2.21 -5.89 -16.14
N LEU A 66 3.48 -5.71 -15.77
CA LEU A 66 4.57 -5.47 -16.72
C LEU A 66 4.87 -6.71 -17.57
N ILE A 67 4.80 -7.92 -16.99
CA ILE A 67 4.92 -9.17 -17.74
C ILE A 67 3.76 -9.31 -18.74
N ALA A 68 2.53 -8.98 -18.34
CA ALA A 68 1.36 -9.00 -19.23
C ALA A 68 1.52 -8.01 -20.39
N LEU A 69 2.00 -6.80 -20.11
CA LEU A 69 2.31 -5.79 -21.12
C LEU A 69 3.38 -6.29 -22.11
N ALA A 70 4.49 -6.84 -21.61
CA ALA A 70 5.56 -7.40 -22.44
C ALA A 70 5.11 -8.61 -23.27
N SER A 71 4.13 -9.37 -22.76
CA SER A 71 3.53 -10.51 -23.45
C SER A 71 2.49 -10.12 -24.50
N GLY A 72 2.23 -8.81 -24.69
CA GLY A 72 1.25 -8.30 -25.66
C GLY A 72 -0.21 -8.55 -25.27
N GLN A 73 -0.50 -8.67 -23.97
CA GLN A 73 -1.87 -8.87 -23.49
C GLN A 73 -2.76 -7.64 -23.79
N PRO A 74 -4.09 -7.83 -23.90
CA PRO A 74 -5.02 -6.72 -24.10
C PRO A 74 -4.99 -5.67 -22.99
N TYR A 75 -5.37 -4.43 -23.34
CA TYR A 75 -5.42 -3.29 -22.42
C TYR A 75 -6.20 -3.59 -21.13
N GLY A 76 -7.35 -4.26 -21.21
CA GLY A 76 -8.17 -4.58 -20.05
C GLY A 76 -7.52 -5.56 -19.05
N ILE A 77 -6.41 -6.21 -19.42
CA ILE A 77 -5.66 -7.09 -18.52
C ILE A 77 -4.47 -6.35 -17.90
N TRP A 78 -3.54 -5.83 -18.71
CA TRP A 78 -2.31 -5.27 -18.17
C TRP A 78 -2.53 -3.90 -17.49
N TYR A 79 -3.40 -3.05 -18.04
CA TYR A 79 -3.59 -1.69 -17.55
C TYR A 79 -4.07 -1.63 -16.09
N PRO A 80 -5.15 -2.34 -15.69
CA PRO A 80 -5.60 -2.29 -14.31
C PRO A 80 -4.56 -2.89 -13.35
N MET A 81 -3.80 -3.91 -13.74
CA MET A 81 -2.74 -4.48 -12.89
C MET A 81 -1.61 -3.47 -12.65
N VAL A 82 -1.12 -2.83 -13.71
CA VAL A 82 -0.05 -1.83 -13.64
C VAL A 82 -0.52 -0.62 -12.85
N LEU A 83 -1.69 -0.05 -13.18
CA LEU A 83 -2.23 1.13 -12.51
C LEU A 83 -2.37 0.92 -11.00
N CYS A 84 -2.99 -0.19 -10.61
CA CYS A 84 -3.27 -0.50 -9.22
C CYS A 84 -1.96 -0.78 -8.46
N GLY A 85 -1.04 -1.54 -9.07
CA GLY A 85 0.29 -1.80 -8.50
C GLY A 85 1.12 -0.53 -8.32
N VAL A 86 1.13 0.38 -9.31
CA VAL A 86 1.81 1.68 -9.19
C VAL A 86 1.23 2.50 -8.04
N ILE A 87 -0.09 2.62 -7.94
CA ILE A 87 -0.74 3.39 -6.87
C ILE A 87 -0.39 2.81 -5.50
N LEU A 88 -0.49 1.50 -5.32
CA LEU A 88 -0.17 0.83 -4.05
C LEU A 88 1.28 1.09 -3.62
N VAL A 89 2.24 0.91 -4.53
CA VAL A 89 3.67 1.11 -4.23
C VAL A 89 3.98 2.59 -4.01
N ALA A 90 3.47 3.48 -4.86
CA ALA A 90 3.74 4.92 -4.80
C ALA A 90 3.10 5.59 -3.58
N VAL A 91 1.95 5.09 -3.11
CA VAL A 91 1.30 5.62 -1.91
C VAL A 91 1.89 4.99 -0.65
N MET A 92 1.97 3.67 -0.57
CA MET A 92 2.39 2.99 0.67
C MET A 92 3.91 3.07 0.89
N GLY A 93 4.70 2.98 -0.18
CA GLY A 93 6.16 2.99 -0.11
C GLY A 93 6.73 4.21 0.63
N PRO A 94 6.42 5.45 0.22
CA PRO A 94 6.86 6.66 0.91
C PRO A 94 6.19 6.88 2.27
N LEU A 95 4.98 6.36 2.48
CA LEU A 95 4.26 6.56 3.73
C LEU A 95 4.83 5.72 4.89
N ILE A 96 5.42 4.55 4.59
CA ILE A 96 6.09 3.69 5.58
C ILE A 96 7.22 4.43 6.34
N PRO A 97 8.25 5.03 5.69
CA PRO A 97 9.31 5.74 6.40
C PRO A 97 8.77 6.97 7.14
N VAL A 98 7.78 7.68 6.58
CA VAL A 98 7.12 8.81 7.25
C VAL A 98 6.48 8.35 8.56
N ILE A 99 5.65 7.32 8.55
CA ILE A 99 5.02 6.81 9.78
C ILE A 99 6.06 6.25 10.76
N ARG A 100 7.11 5.57 10.27
CA ARG A 100 8.21 5.09 11.14
C ARG A 100 8.90 6.24 11.87
N SER A 101 9.17 7.35 11.19
CA SER A 101 9.78 8.53 11.81
C SER A 101 8.87 9.16 12.87
N ARG A 102 7.54 9.16 12.67
CA ARG A 102 6.57 9.66 13.66
C ARG A 102 6.58 8.82 14.93
N TYR A 103 6.63 7.49 14.80
CA TYR A 103 6.77 6.62 15.97
C TYR A 103 8.10 6.86 16.70
N ALA A 104 9.21 7.00 15.98
CA ALA A 104 10.52 7.26 16.58
C ALA A 104 10.57 8.61 17.33
N GLN A 105 9.94 9.66 16.79
CA GLN A 105 9.84 10.97 17.46
C GLN A 105 9.09 10.90 18.79
N LEU A 106 8.08 10.05 18.91
CA LEU A 106 7.36 9.85 20.18
C LEU A 106 8.18 9.06 21.19
N ASP A 107 8.88 8.03 20.74
CA ASP A 107 9.77 7.25 21.60
C ASP A 107 10.86 8.17 22.18
N GLN A 108 11.43 9.07 21.37
CA GLN A 108 12.41 10.08 21.84
C GLN A 108 11.81 11.04 22.88
N ARG A 109 10.62 11.61 22.61
CA ARG A 109 9.95 12.52 23.55
C ARG A 109 9.67 11.88 24.91
N ARG A 110 9.41 10.56 24.95
CA ARG A 110 9.23 9.83 26.21
C ARG A 110 10.55 9.73 26.99
N ILE A 111 11.64 9.40 26.32
CA ILE A 111 12.98 9.32 26.92
C ILE A 111 13.39 10.68 27.49
N ASP A 112 13.21 11.76 26.72
CA ASP A 112 13.57 13.12 27.15
C ASP A 112 12.75 13.55 28.38
N ALA A 113 11.45 13.24 28.41
CA ALA A 113 10.59 13.53 29.56
C ALA A 113 10.97 12.71 30.80
N GLU A 114 11.37 11.45 30.64
CA GLU A 114 11.88 10.61 31.73
C GLU A 114 13.24 11.10 32.25
N ALA A 115 14.10 11.63 31.38
CA ALA A 115 15.37 12.23 31.78
C ALA A 115 15.17 13.49 32.63
N ILE A 116 14.24 14.38 32.24
CA ILE A 116 13.88 15.58 33.03
C ILE A 116 13.29 15.19 34.39
N ARG A 117 12.51 14.11 34.47
CA ARG A 117 11.95 13.65 35.76
C ARG A 117 13.01 13.11 36.74
N ARG A 118 14.17 12.70 36.24
CA ARG A 118 15.25 12.09 37.03
C ARG A 118 16.38 13.06 37.43
N SER A 119 16.39 14.28 36.87
CA SER A 119 17.29 15.37 37.25
C SER A 119 16.73 16.19 38.40
#